data_AF-A0A1Z9F409-F1
#
_entry.id   AF-A0A1Z9F409-F1
#
_cell.length_a   1.000
_cell.length_b   1.000
_cell.length_c   1.000
_cell.angle_alpha   90.00
_cell.angle_beta   90.00
_cell.angle_gamma   90.00
#
_symmetry.space_group_name_H-M   'P 1'
#
loop_
_entity.id
_entity.type
_entity.pdbx_description
1 polymer ?
#
loop_
_entity_poly.entity_id
_entity_poly.type
_entity_poly.pdbx_seq_one_letter_code
_entity_poly.pdbx_strand_id
1 'polypeptide(L)'
;MNIQDLHTNATISAKKAVSDYLADWNTKTGGNEYGEPMYCGFAWVDVAVERTNSKEAKLLESIGFKKSYRAKTMTLWDPAQHRGQSMDCKEQGAYAYADVLRQAGFRASAGSRAD
;
A
#
# COMPACT_ATOMS: atom_id res chain seq x y z
N MET A 1 -13.03 -4.97 16.05
CA MET A 1 -11.94 -4.35 15.27
C MET A 1 -12.47 -3.07 14.64
N ASN A 2 -11.92 -1.92 15.00
CA ASN A 2 -12.25 -0.67 14.33
C ASN A 2 -11.42 -0.58 13.04
N ILE A 3 -12.08 -0.66 11.87
CA ILE A 3 -11.38 -0.65 10.59
C ILE A 3 -10.69 0.69 10.33
N GLN A 4 -11.21 1.80 10.87
CA GLN A 4 -10.62 3.13 10.70
C GLN A 4 -9.30 3.25 11.47
N ASP A 5 -9.23 2.70 12.67
CA ASP A 5 -7.99 2.66 13.45
C ASP A 5 -6.95 1.76 12.78
N LEU A 6 -7.38 0.59 12.26
CA LEU A 6 -6.51 -0.30 11.50
C LEU A 6 -5.97 0.39 10.24
N HIS A 7 -6.84 1.07 9.50
CA HIS A 7 -6.47 1.83 8.31
C HIS A 7 -5.48 2.94 8.64
N THR A 8 -5.71 3.68 9.73
CA THR A 8 -4.82 4.74 10.20
C THR A 8 -3.44 4.18 10.54
N ASN A 9 -3.38 3.08 11.30
CA ASN A 9 -2.13 2.42 11.68
C ASN A 9 -1.38 1.84 10.46
N ALA A 10 -2.11 1.23 9.53
CA ALA A 10 -1.55 0.70 8.29
C ALA A 10 -0.99 1.82 7.40
N THR A 11 -1.69 2.96 7.32
CA THR A 11 -1.24 4.14 6.57
C THR A 11 -0.01 4.79 7.21
N ILE A 12 0.04 4.89 8.54
CA ILE A 12 1.22 5.37 9.27
C ILE A 12 2.41 4.45 8.99
N SER A 13 2.20 3.13 9.06
CA SER A 13 3.25 2.13 8.77
C SER A 13 3.75 2.23 7.33
N ALA A 14 2.84 2.40 6.37
CA ALA A 14 3.17 2.60 4.96
C ALA A 14 4.01 3.87 4.74
N LYS A 15 3.59 5.01 5.30
CA LYS A 15 4.34 6.28 5.22
C LYS A 15 5.71 6.19 5.87
N LYS A 16 5.80 5.52 7.02
CA LYS A 16 7.07 5.29 7.70
C LYS A 16 8.01 4.44 6.84
N ALA A 17 7.52 3.36 6.24
CA ALA A 17 8.32 2.49 5.38
C ALA A 17 8.88 3.23 4.16
N VAL A 18 8.07 4.09 3.52
CA VAL A 18 8.54 4.98 2.44
C VAL A 18 9.65 5.91 2.93
N SER A 19 9.44 6.58 4.06
CA SER A 19 10.41 7.52 4.62
C SER A 19 11.72 6.84 5.02
N ASP A 20 11.65 5.67 5.64
CA ASP A 20 12.82 4.89 6.05
C ASP A 20 13.61 4.44 4.81
N TYR A 21 12.92 3.96 3.78
CA TYR A 21 13.54 3.56 2.52
C TYR A 21 14.25 4.71 1.82
N LEU A 22 13.60 5.88 1.73
CA LEU A 22 14.22 7.07 1.13
C LEU A 22 15.44 7.55 1.91
N ALA A 23 15.38 7.51 3.25
CA ALA A 23 16.53 7.88 4.09
C ALA A 23 17.71 6.92 3.89
N ASP A 24 17.44 5.61 3.88
CA ASP A 24 18.45 4.57 3.64
C ASP A 24 19.04 4.66 2.22
N TRP A 25 18.20 4.85 1.21
CA TRP A 25 18.63 5.02 -0.18
C TRP A 25 19.51 6.26 -0.37
N ASN A 26 19.12 7.40 0.21
CA ASN A 26 19.95 8.61 0.19
C ASN A 26 21.29 8.39 0.89
N THR A 27 21.29 7.69 2.04
CA THR A 27 22.53 7.37 2.77
C THR A 27 23.48 6.49 1.95
N LYS A 28 22.95 5.54 1.18
CA LYS A 28 23.73 4.59 0.39
C LYS A 28 24.22 5.13 -0.95
N THR A 29 23.45 6.00 -1.58
CA THR A 29 23.72 6.44 -2.96
C THR A 29 24.20 7.88 -3.06
N GLY A 30 24.01 8.69 -2.01
CA GLY A 30 24.18 10.14 -2.07
C GLY A 30 22.97 10.87 -2.68
N GLY A 31 21.92 10.14 -3.07
CA GLY A 31 20.71 10.69 -3.65
C GLY A 31 20.85 11.12 -5.11
N ASN A 32 19.84 11.84 -5.61
CA ASN A 32 19.83 12.50 -6.91
C ASN A 32 19.06 13.83 -6.80
N GLU A 33 18.96 14.58 -7.90
CA GLU A 33 18.24 15.87 -7.93
C GLU A 33 16.73 15.76 -7.64
N TYR A 34 16.15 14.56 -7.75
CA TYR A 34 14.74 14.29 -7.54
C TYR A 34 14.42 13.79 -6.11
N GLY A 35 15.44 13.41 -5.34
CA GLY A 35 15.30 12.94 -3.97
C GLY A 35 14.72 11.52 -3.82
N GLU A 36 14.59 10.76 -4.92
CA GLU A 36 14.09 9.38 -4.92
C GLU A 36 14.60 8.56 -6.12
N PRO A 37 14.55 7.21 -6.09
CA PRO A 37 14.86 6.38 -7.25
C PRO A 37 13.97 6.70 -8.46
N MET A 38 14.55 6.84 -9.66
CA MET A 38 13.84 7.27 -10.88
C MET A 38 12.98 6.19 -11.55
N TYR A 39 12.74 5.05 -10.89
CA TYR A 39 11.95 3.97 -11.47
C TYR A 39 10.46 4.24 -11.26
N CYS A 40 9.80 4.85 -12.24
CA CYS A 40 8.41 5.27 -12.14
C CYS A 40 7.43 4.10 -12.16
N GLY A 41 6.37 4.20 -11.35
CA GLY A 41 5.29 3.22 -11.40
C GLY A 41 4.24 3.38 -10.32
N PHE A 42 3.46 2.32 -10.15
CA PHE A 42 2.36 2.23 -9.20
C PHE A 42 2.54 1.05 -8.26
N ALA A 43 2.03 1.19 -7.04
CA ALA A 43 1.84 0.08 -6.13
C ALA A 43 0.46 0.16 -5.47
N TRP A 44 -0.03 -0.99 -5.03
CA TRP A 44 -1.35 -1.13 -4.44
C TRP A 44 -1.38 -2.33 -3.48
N VAL A 45 -2.43 -2.41 -2.68
CA VAL A 45 -2.74 -3.55 -1.81
C VAL A 45 -4.03 -4.19 -2.28
N ASP A 46 -4.00 -5.49 -2.44
CA ASP A 46 -5.16 -6.33 -2.71
C ASP A 46 -5.56 -7.12 -1.47
N VAL A 47 -6.85 -7.30 -1.27
CA VAL A 47 -7.42 -8.18 -0.25
C VAL A 47 -8.38 -9.16 -0.92
N ALA A 48 -8.11 -10.45 -0.77
CA ALA A 48 -8.99 -11.50 -1.24
C ALA A 48 -10.20 -11.66 -0.31
N VAL A 49 -11.41 -11.51 -0.86
CA VAL A 49 -12.69 -11.60 -0.14
C VAL A 49 -13.55 -12.73 -0.69
N GLU A 50 -14.52 -13.24 0.07
CA GLU A 50 -15.41 -14.29 -0.46
C GLU A 50 -16.27 -13.79 -1.64
N ARG A 51 -16.80 -12.58 -1.50
CA ARG A 51 -17.61 -11.84 -2.50
C ARG A 51 -17.35 -10.35 -2.35
N THR A 52 -17.35 -9.61 -3.45
CA THR A 52 -17.14 -8.15 -3.47
C THR A 52 -18.34 -7.33 -2.94
N ASN A 53 -19.35 -7.98 -2.36
CA ASN A 53 -20.48 -7.37 -1.66
C ASN A 53 -20.65 -7.93 -0.23
N SER A 54 -19.68 -8.71 0.25
CA SER A 54 -19.68 -9.28 1.60
C SER A 54 -19.57 -8.18 2.66
N LYS A 55 -19.80 -8.53 3.93
CA LYS A 55 -19.57 -7.61 5.06
C LYS A 55 -18.13 -7.14 5.11
N GLU A 56 -17.17 -8.03 4.84
CA GLU A 56 -15.75 -7.72 4.76
C GLU A 56 -15.44 -6.74 3.62
N ALA A 57 -15.98 -6.98 2.42
CA ALA A 57 -15.78 -6.08 1.28
C ALA A 57 -16.32 -4.67 1.55
N LYS A 58 -17.52 -4.55 2.15
CA LYS A 58 -18.09 -3.26 2.56
C LYS A 58 -17.27 -2.55 3.63
N LEU A 59 -16.66 -3.32 4.54
CA LEU A 59 -15.76 -2.79 5.56
C LEU A 59 -14.50 -2.21 4.91
N LEU A 60 -13.90 -2.91 3.95
CA LEU A 60 -12.77 -2.43 3.16
C LEU A 60 -13.14 -1.21 2.31
N GLU A 61 -14.33 -1.19 1.68
CA GLU A 61 -14.83 -0.03 0.93
C GLU A 61 -14.90 1.23 1.80
N SER A 62 -15.25 1.08 3.08
CA SER A 62 -15.32 2.21 4.03
C SER A 62 -13.98 2.89 4.33
N ILE A 63 -12.87 2.24 4.00
CA ILE A 63 -11.50 2.76 4.13
C ILE A 63 -10.82 2.94 2.77
N GLY A 64 -11.61 3.05 1.69
CA GLY A 64 -11.12 3.46 0.38
C GLY A 64 -10.73 2.34 -0.57
N PHE A 65 -10.84 1.06 -0.19
CA PHE A 65 -10.68 -0.04 -1.15
C PHE A 65 -11.80 -0.01 -2.20
N LYS A 66 -11.46 -0.39 -3.43
CA LYS A 66 -12.41 -0.51 -4.54
C LYS A 66 -12.39 -1.92 -5.11
N LYS A 67 -13.44 -2.30 -5.82
CA LYS A 67 -13.48 -3.62 -6.50
C LYS A 67 -12.36 -3.69 -7.53
N SER A 68 -11.58 -4.76 -7.47
CA SER A 68 -10.55 -5.05 -8.46
C SER A 68 -11.19 -5.56 -9.76
N TYR A 69 -10.43 -5.49 -10.85
CA TYR A 69 -10.77 -6.24 -12.07
C TYR A 69 -10.65 -7.75 -11.85
N ARG A 70 -9.82 -8.17 -10.87
CA ARG A 70 -9.73 -9.57 -10.45
C ARG A 70 -10.95 -9.96 -9.64
N ALA A 71 -11.46 -11.16 -9.92
CA ALA A 71 -12.57 -11.73 -9.17
C ALA A 71 -12.23 -11.77 -7.67
N LYS A 72 -13.26 -11.54 -6.83
CA LYS A 72 -13.16 -11.74 -5.38
C LYS A 72 -12.03 -10.94 -4.70
N THR A 73 -11.73 -9.76 -5.23
CA THR A 73 -10.60 -8.95 -4.76
C THR A 73 -11.01 -7.48 -4.59
N MET A 74 -10.56 -6.89 -3.49
CA MET A 74 -10.65 -5.45 -3.22
C MET A 74 -9.25 -4.85 -3.29
N THR A 75 -9.07 -3.72 -3.96
CA THR A 75 -7.77 -3.07 -4.20
C THR A 75 -7.75 -1.64 -3.64
N LEU A 76 -6.68 -1.28 -2.93
CA LEU A 76 -6.36 0.09 -2.51
C LEU A 76 -5.05 0.53 -3.17
N TRP A 77 -5.11 1.60 -3.96
CA TRP A 77 -3.95 2.16 -4.66
C TRP A 77 -3.20 3.14 -3.77
N ASP A 78 -1.85 3.12 -3.86
CA ASP A 78 -0.94 4.01 -3.13
C ASP A 78 -1.33 4.20 -1.64
N PRO A 79 -1.23 3.14 -0.82
CA PRO A 79 -1.64 3.20 0.58
C PRO A 79 -0.79 4.16 1.42
N ALA A 80 0.43 4.49 0.99
CA ALA A 80 1.28 5.48 1.64
C ALA A 80 0.93 6.92 1.24
N GLN A 81 0.17 7.12 0.16
CA GLN A 81 -0.10 8.44 -0.44
C GLN A 81 1.22 9.14 -0.80
N HIS A 82 2.17 8.40 -1.37
CA HIS A 82 3.47 8.93 -1.74
C HIS A 82 3.34 9.84 -2.96
N ARG A 83 3.75 11.11 -2.82
CA ARG A 83 3.63 12.09 -3.90
C ARG A 83 4.69 11.93 -4.99
N GLY A 84 5.76 11.19 -4.71
CA GLY A 84 6.80 10.88 -5.69
C GLY A 84 6.37 9.83 -6.70
N GLN A 85 7.12 9.72 -7.79
CA GLN A 85 6.83 8.77 -8.87
C GLN A 85 7.51 7.41 -8.66
N SER A 86 8.49 7.33 -7.75
CA SER A 86 9.24 6.10 -7.52
C SER A 86 8.33 4.93 -7.12
N MET A 87 8.36 3.88 -7.95
CA MET A 87 7.70 2.62 -7.70
C MET A 87 8.31 1.93 -6.49
N ASP A 88 9.64 1.96 -6.32
CA ASP A 88 10.32 1.34 -5.18
C ASP A 88 9.77 1.89 -3.85
N CYS A 89 9.57 3.20 -3.77
CA CYS A 89 8.95 3.85 -2.62
C CYS A 89 7.52 3.34 -2.41
N LYS A 90 6.68 3.39 -3.46
CA LYS A 90 5.28 2.97 -3.36
C LYS A 90 5.14 1.49 -2.97
N GLU A 91 6.06 0.63 -3.43
CA GLU A 91 6.15 -0.78 -3.07
C GLU A 91 6.40 -0.95 -1.57
N GLN A 92 7.37 -0.23 -0.98
CA GLN A 92 7.62 -0.29 0.47
C GLN A 92 6.38 0.09 1.28
N GLY A 93 5.66 1.12 0.83
CA GLY A 93 4.38 1.50 1.41
C GLY A 93 3.32 0.40 1.32
N ALA A 94 3.19 -0.22 0.15
CA ALA A 94 2.24 -1.31 -0.09
C ALA A 94 2.55 -2.57 0.72
N TYR A 95 3.82 -2.96 0.83
CA TYR A 95 4.24 -4.10 1.65
C TYR A 95 3.89 -3.87 3.12
N ALA A 96 4.28 -2.73 3.69
CA ALA A 96 4.02 -2.42 5.09
C ALA A 96 2.52 -2.36 5.41
N TYR A 97 1.71 -1.77 4.52
CA TYR A 97 0.26 -1.75 4.70
C TYR A 97 -0.35 -3.16 4.67
N ALA A 98 0.07 -3.99 3.69
CA ALA A 98 -0.39 -5.37 3.58
C ALA A 98 0.01 -6.22 4.80
N ASP A 99 1.19 -6.01 5.39
CA ASP A 99 1.63 -6.66 6.63
C ASP A 99 0.69 -6.35 7.80
N VAL A 100 0.33 -5.08 8.01
CA VAL A 100 -0.61 -4.68 9.07
C VAL A 100 -1.98 -5.33 8.88
N LEU A 101 -2.48 -5.38 7.64
CA LEU A 101 -3.73 -6.08 7.34
C LEU A 101 -3.63 -7.60 7.57
N ARG A 102 -2.52 -8.24 7.18
CA ARG A 102 -2.30 -9.68 7.41
C ARG A 102 -2.27 -10.00 8.90
N GLN A 103 -1.64 -9.16 9.72
CA GLN A 103 -1.62 -9.31 11.18
C GLN A 103 -3.02 -9.18 11.79
N ALA A 104 -3.90 -8.39 11.17
CA ALA A 104 -5.31 -8.27 11.55
C ALA A 104 -6.21 -9.40 10.99
N GLY A 105 -5.64 -10.36 10.25
CA GLY A 105 -6.34 -11.55 9.74
C GLY A 105 -6.90 -11.42 8.32
N PHE A 106 -6.62 -10.32 7.61
CA PHE A 106 -7.02 -10.17 6.20
C PHE A 106 -6.09 -10.94 5.27
N ARG A 107 -6.64 -11.44 4.15
CA ARG A 107 -5.86 -12.06 3.07
C ARG A 107 -5.29 -10.99 2.14
N ALA A 108 -4.37 -10.19 2.67
CA ALA A 108 -3.80 -9.04 1.98
C ALA A 108 -2.46 -9.36 1.28
N SER A 109 -2.26 -8.81 0.08
CA SER A 109 -1.02 -8.89 -0.70
C SER A 109 -0.73 -7.54 -1.36
N ALA A 110 0.55 -7.18 -1.48
CA ALA A 110 0.96 -6.01 -2.26
C ALA A 110 1.16 -6.39 -3.74
N GLY A 111 0.93 -5.43 -4.63
CA GLY A 111 1.24 -5.52 -6.04
C GLY A 111 1.81 -4.21 -6.58
N SER A 112 2.50 -4.28 -7.70
CA SER A 112 3.12 -3.13 -8.36
C SER A 112 3.17 -3.31 -9.87
N ARG A 113 3.32 -2.19 -10.58
CA ARG A 113 3.52 -2.15 -12.03
C ARG A 113 4.32 -0.91 -12.40
N ALA A 114 5.35 -1.10 -13.20
CA ALA A 114 6.02 0.01 -13.86
C ALA A 114 5.02 0.75 -14.78
N ASP A 115 5.18 2.06 -14.89
CA ASP A 115 4.45 2.89 -15.84
C ASP A 115 5.26 3.10 -17.13
#